data_AF-A0A949WQV4-F1
#
_entry.id   AF-A0A949WQV4-F1
#
_cell.length_a   1.000
_cell.length_b   1.000
_cell.length_c   1.000
_cell.angle_alpha   90.00
_cell.angle_beta   90.00
_cell.angle_gamma   90.00
#
_symmetry.space_group_name_H-M   'P 1'
#
loop_
_entity.id
_entity.type
_entity.pdbx_description
1 polymer ?
#
loop_
_entity_poly.entity_id
_entity_poly.type
_entity_poly.pdbx_seq_one_letter_code
_entity_poly.pdbx_strand_id
1 'polypeptide(L)'
;MENQSNDVLVGGFVVLFVGLALTFIAWLTNADLEGNAQRYRVYLDRSVTGLQVGSPVRLLGVPVGQVTEVGIDPETLTRVRVYIEVDADTPIRTDSEARLDQQGLTGGIFVEVSPGTSDSPLLRIASQDEVPEITARGSQFSELLEAAPELLNNLIGLTERAAMVFSDDNIISLSKSIQEIEVILTSIAQAGARMDPMLTKVDGILDQTATTLETFNELGENTGQSISNIETATIEVFDSFTTTSQAVFDASTTTQSMVERADTILESNSDSLGDFTSNGLYELTFLFQELRGLVSNLSLLAERIERAPTEFLFGTTADGVELE
;
A
#
# COMPACT_ATOMS: atom_id res chain seq x y z
N MET A 1 15.32 47.90 -92.65
CA MET A 1 16.29 47.86 -91.55
C MET A 1 16.45 46.40 -91.18
N GLU A 2 17.60 45.83 -91.49
CA GLU A 2 17.90 44.40 -91.40
C GLU A 2 18.41 44.09 -89.98
N ASN A 3 17.75 43.15 -89.30
CA ASN A 3 18.02 42.81 -87.91
C ASN A 3 19.17 41.78 -87.88
N GLN A 4 20.40 42.23 -87.66
CA GLN A 4 21.55 41.32 -87.52
C GLN A 4 21.40 40.54 -86.21
N SER A 5 21.21 39.23 -86.33
CA SER A 5 21.11 38.31 -85.19
C SER A 5 22.41 38.30 -84.40
N ASN A 6 22.35 38.65 -83.12
CA ASN A 6 23.52 38.76 -82.26
C ASN A 6 23.87 37.40 -81.63
N ASP A 7 23.96 36.36 -82.46
CA ASP A 7 24.06 34.96 -82.03
C ASP A 7 25.32 34.69 -81.18
N VAL A 8 26.38 35.46 -81.39
CA VAL A 8 27.62 35.43 -80.59
C VAL A 8 27.37 35.91 -79.15
N LEU A 9 26.51 36.92 -78.98
CA LEU A 9 26.18 37.49 -77.68
C LEU A 9 25.28 36.55 -76.87
N VAL A 10 24.35 35.86 -77.56
CA VAL A 10 23.53 34.81 -76.96
C VAL A 10 24.38 33.60 -76.57
N GLY A 11 25.28 33.14 -77.45
CA GLY A 11 26.21 32.05 -77.16
C GLY A 11 27.12 32.34 -75.96
N GLY A 12 27.65 33.57 -75.87
CA GLY A 12 28.47 34.01 -74.73
C GLY A 12 27.70 34.01 -73.40
N PHE A 13 26.44 34.45 -73.41
CA PHE A 13 25.60 34.43 -72.21
C PHE A 13 25.32 33.00 -71.73
N VAL A 14 25.07 32.06 -72.64
CA VAL A 14 24.83 30.65 -72.28
C VAL A 14 26.08 30.03 -71.66
N VAL A 15 27.27 30.28 -72.21
CA VAL A 15 28.54 29.77 -71.65
C VAL A 15 28.80 30.35 -70.26
N LEU A 16 28.59 31.66 -70.07
CA LEU A 16 28.72 32.30 -68.76
C LEU A 16 27.75 31.70 -67.74
N PHE A 17 26.49 31.51 -68.14
CA PHE A 17 25.46 30.95 -67.27
C PHE A 17 25.79 29.51 -66.86
N VAL A 18 26.25 28.67 -67.81
CA VAL A 18 26.70 27.31 -67.51
C VAL A 18 27.92 27.32 -66.59
N GLY A 19 28.88 28.22 -66.81
CA GLY A 19 30.05 28.37 -65.93
C GLY A 19 29.68 28.76 -64.50
N LEU A 20 28.75 29.72 -64.34
CA LEU A 20 28.24 30.11 -63.02
C LEU A 20 27.42 28.98 -62.37
N ALA A 21 26.60 28.26 -63.14
CA ALA A 21 25.83 27.12 -62.63
C ALA A 21 26.76 26.00 -62.13
N LEU A 22 27.81 25.66 -62.88
CA LEU A 22 28.79 24.65 -62.46
C LEU A 22 29.57 25.11 -61.22
N THR A 23 29.94 26.38 -61.13
CA THR A 23 30.61 26.95 -59.95
C THR A 23 29.69 26.92 -58.73
N PHE A 24 28.41 27.26 -58.91
CA PHE A 24 27.41 27.23 -57.85
C PHE A 24 27.13 25.80 -57.37
N ILE A 25 27.02 24.83 -58.28
CA ILE A 25 26.88 23.41 -57.94
C ILE A 25 28.11 22.92 -57.17
N ALA A 26 29.32 23.22 -57.66
CA ALA A 26 30.56 22.85 -57.00
C ALA A 26 30.65 23.44 -55.59
N TRP A 27 30.29 24.72 -55.42
CA TRP A 27 30.25 25.39 -54.12
C TRP A 27 29.20 24.77 -53.18
N LEU A 28 28.02 24.42 -53.68
CA LEU A 28 26.97 23.75 -52.91
C LEU A 28 27.40 22.36 -52.43
N THR A 29 28.12 21.60 -53.25
CA THR A 29 28.66 20.27 -52.87
C THR A 29 29.86 20.35 -51.94
N ASN A 30 30.64 21.44 -51.96
CA ASN A 30 31.79 21.61 -51.08
C ASN A 30 31.42 22.24 -49.72
N ALA A 31 30.15 22.60 -49.51
CA ALA A 31 29.67 23.13 -48.24
C ALA A 31 29.63 22.08 -47.10
N ASP A 32 29.81 20.79 -47.42
CA ASP A 32 29.70 19.67 -46.48
C ASP A 32 31.05 19.06 -46.04
N LEU A 33 32.20 19.68 -46.31
CA LEU A 33 33.51 19.04 -46.05
C LEU A 33 34.54 19.99 -45.41
N GLU A 34 34.36 20.33 -44.13
CA GLU A 34 35.47 20.70 -43.22
C GLU A 34 35.03 20.88 -41.75
N GLY A 35 34.00 20.17 -41.30
CA GLY A 35 33.76 19.93 -39.88
C GLY A 35 34.46 18.63 -39.49
N ASN A 36 35.32 18.66 -38.48
CA ASN A 36 36.02 17.49 -37.93
C ASN A 36 34.99 16.51 -37.30
N ALA A 37 34.20 15.80 -38.09
CA ALA A 37 33.23 14.85 -37.58
C ALA A 37 33.93 13.54 -37.20
N GLN A 38 33.63 13.02 -36.02
CA GLN A 38 34.14 11.74 -35.54
C GLN A 38 33.11 10.65 -35.80
N ARG A 39 33.56 9.54 -36.38
CA ARG A 39 32.71 8.39 -36.68
C ARG A 39 32.76 7.39 -35.54
N TYR A 40 31.58 6.98 -35.08
CA TYR A 40 31.40 5.94 -34.06
C TYR A 40 30.56 4.80 -34.60
N ARG A 41 30.73 3.61 -34.02
CA ARG A 41 29.95 2.41 -34.31
C ARG A 41 29.10 2.03 -33.11
N VAL A 42 27.85 1.67 -33.36
CA VAL A 42 26.90 1.21 -32.34
C VAL A 42 26.32 -0.13 -32.79
N TYR A 43 26.37 -1.14 -31.91
CA TYR A 43 25.67 -2.40 -32.14
C TYR A 43 24.38 -2.43 -31.35
N LEU A 44 23.26 -2.58 -32.06
CA LEU A 44 21.93 -2.66 -31.47
C LEU A 44 21.43 -4.10 -31.53
N ASP A 45 21.11 -4.66 -30.37
CA ASP A 45 20.64 -6.04 -30.23
C ASP A 45 19.13 -6.19 -30.47
N ARG A 46 18.43 -5.07 -30.73
CA ARG A 46 16.98 -5.03 -30.97
C ARG A 46 16.65 -4.40 -32.32
N SER A 47 15.41 -4.58 -32.74
CA SER A 47 14.89 -4.03 -34.00
C SER A 47 15.08 -2.52 -34.09
N VAL A 48 15.73 -2.05 -35.16
CA VAL A 48 15.97 -0.62 -35.43
C VAL A 48 14.87 0.00 -36.31
N THR A 49 13.64 -0.51 -36.21
CA THR A 49 12.53 -0.13 -37.10
C THR A 49 12.35 1.39 -37.11
N GLY A 50 12.45 2.00 -38.29
CA GLY A 50 12.29 3.45 -38.49
C GLY A 50 13.58 4.27 -38.42
N LEU A 51 14.71 3.67 -38.04
CA LEU A 51 16.02 4.30 -38.15
C LEU A 51 16.49 4.33 -39.62
N GLN A 52 16.92 5.49 -40.10
CA GLN A 52 17.38 5.68 -41.47
C GLN A 52 18.69 6.47 -41.51
N VAL A 53 19.38 6.40 -42.64
CA VAL A 53 20.51 7.30 -42.92
C VAL A 53 20.01 8.74 -42.89
N GLY A 54 20.71 9.60 -42.15
CA GLY A 54 20.30 10.97 -41.85
C GLY A 54 19.44 11.13 -40.58
N SER A 55 19.07 10.05 -39.89
CA SER A 55 18.44 10.16 -38.57
C SER A 55 19.33 10.96 -37.61
N PRO A 56 18.78 11.90 -36.83
CA PRO A 56 19.60 12.74 -35.96
C PRO A 56 20.19 11.92 -34.81
N VAL A 57 21.40 12.30 -34.40
CA VAL A 57 22.07 11.81 -33.19
C VAL A 57 22.03 12.94 -32.18
N ARG A 58 21.61 12.62 -30.96
CA ARG A 58 21.42 13.60 -29.88
C ARG A 58 22.21 13.24 -28.64
N LEU A 59 22.63 14.27 -27.91
CA LEU A 59 23.23 14.16 -26.59
C LEU A 59 22.41 15.06 -25.66
N LEU A 60 21.76 14.47 -24.66
CA LEU A 60 20.86 15.18 -23.75
C LEU A 60 19.76 15.95 -24.51
N GLY A 61 19.26 15.37 -25.60
CA GLY A 61 18.26 15.98 -26.48
C GLY A 61 18.77 17.06 -27.44
N VAL A 62 20.06 17.42 -27.41
CA VAL A 62 20.68 18.38 -28.35
C VAL A 62 21.21 17.63 -29.57
N PRO A 63 20.89 18.02 -30.81
CA PRO A 63 21.45 17.40 -32.01
C PRO A 63 22.97 17.66 -32.08
N VAL A 64 23.74 16.58 -32.18
CA VAL A 64 25.21 16.59 -32.20
C VAL A 64 25.79 15.85 -33.41
N GLY A 65 24.93 15.32 -34.28
CA GLY A 65 25.35 14.49 -35.39
C GLY A 65 24.20 13.80 -36.12
N GLN A 66 24.56 12.82 -36.95
CA GLN A 66 23.63 12.07 -37.77
C GLN A 66 24.09 10.63 -38.04
N VAL A 67 23.13 9.76 -38.33
CA VAL A 67 23.38 8.38 -38.75
C VAL A 67 23.86 8.36 -40.20
N THR A 68 24.98 7.71 -40.47
CA THR A 68 25.57 7.64 -41.83
C THR A 68 25.36 6.30 -42.51
N GLU A 69 25.25 5.22 -41.75
CA GLU A 69 25.02 3.88 -42.30
C GLU A 69 24.27 3.01 -41.30
N VAL A 70 23.35 2.19 -41.82
CA VAL A 70 22.59 1.20 -41.06
C VAL A 70 22.68 -0.12 -41.81
N GLY A 71 23.13 -1.18 -41.14
CA GLY A 71 23.25 -2.50 -41.75
C GLY A 71 23.16 -3.62 -40.72
N ILE A 72 22.96 -4.84 -41.18
CA ILE A 72 23.02 -6.02 -40.31
C ILE A 72 24.49 -6.37 -40.09
N ASP A 73 24.86 -6.71 -38.86
CA ASP A 73 26.20 -7.17 -38.54
C ASP A 73 26.50 -8.50 -39.26
N PRO A 74 27.47 -8.55 -40.20
CA PRO A 74 27.72 -9.75 -41.00
C PRO A 74 28.27 -10.93 -40.19
N GLU A 75 28.78 -10.70 -38.98
CA GLU A 75 29.38 -11.74 -38.14
C GLU A 75 28.33 -12.50 -37.32
N THR A 76 27.40 -11.77 -36.69
CA THR A 76 26.41 -12.36 -35.78
C THR A 76 25.03 -12.54 -36.42
N LEU A 77 24.67 -11.73 -37.43
CA LEU A 77 23.35 -11.67 -38.08
C LEU A 77 22.16 -11.42 -37.14
N THR A 78 22.39 -11.31 -35.83
CA THR A 78 21.39 -11.07 -34.79
C THR A 78 21.38 -9.63 -34.29
N ARG A 79 22.36 -8.83 -34.74
CA ARG A 79 22.54 -7.43 -34.31
C ARG A 79 22.58 -6.50 -35.51
N VAL A 80 22.19 -5.26 -35.30
CA VAL A 80 22.27 -4.20 -36.30
C VAL A 80 23.48 -3.33 -36.00
N ARG A 81 24.34 -3.16 -36.99
CA ARG A 81 25.48 -2.25 -36.97
C ARG A 81 25.04 -0.89 -37.51
N VAL A 82 25.19 0.15 -36.69
CA VAL A 82 24.90 1.53 -37.05
C VAL A 82 26.17 2.35 -36.96
N TYR A 83 26.46 3.13 -37.99
CA TYR A 83 27.50 4.15 -37.94
C TYR A 83 26.87 5.52 -37.75
N ILE A 84 27.43 6.27 -36.82
CA ILE A 84 27.03 7.64 -36.51
C ILE A 84 28.24 8.56 -36.70
N GLU A 85 27.99 9.75 -37.23
CA GLU A 85 28.96 10.85 -37.25
C GLU A 85 28.50 11.90 -36.25
N VAL A 86 29.43 12.32 -35.40
CA VAL A 86 29.20 13.28 -34.32
C VAL A 86 30.25 14.39 -34.42
N ASP A 87 29.87 15.62 -34.13
CA ASP A 87 30.79 16.77 -34.15
C ASP A 87 31.97 16.56 -33.20
N ALA A 88 33.22 16.83 -33.60
CA ALA A 88 34.42 16.61 -32.75
C ALA A 88 34.41 17.33 -31.40
N ASP A 89 33.67 18.43 -31.29
CA ASP A 89 33.54 19.20 -30.05
C ASP A 89 32.59 18.53 -29.05
N THR A 90 31.90 17.46 -29.45
CA THR A 90 30.96 16.73 -28.59
C THR A 90 31.71 15.79 -27.63
N PRO A 91 31.52 15.93 -26.32
CA PRO A 91 32.20 15.09 -25.33
C PRO A 91 31.51 13.72 -25.20
N ILE A 92 31.90 12.76 -26.05
CA ILE A 92 31.50 11.36 -25.91
C ILE A 92 32.52 10.62 -25.02
N ARG A 93 32.04 9.85 -24.05
CA ARG A 93 32.87 9.15 -23.05
C ARG A 93 32.88 7.64 -23.30
N THR A 94 33.84 6.94 -22.69
CA THR A 94 33.96 5.48 -22.84
C THR A 94 32.78 4.70 -22.27
N ASP A 95 32.07 5.27 -21.30
CA ASP A 95 30.86 4.72 -20.70
C ASP A 95 29.58 5.43 -21.21
N SER A 96 29.70 6.21 -22.28
CA SER A 96 28.53 6.68 -23.00
C SER A 96 27.80 5.47 -23.58
N GLU A 97 26.47 5.55 -23.56
CA GLU A 97 25.61 4.52 -24.09
C GLU A 97 24.68 5.12 -25.13
N ALA A 98 24.52 4.45 -26.26
CA ALA A 98 23.59 4.84 -27.29
C ALA A 98 22.28 4.08 -27.12
N ARG A 99 21.15 4.75 -27.26
CA ARG A 99 19.83 4.11 -27.30
C ARG A 99 19.03 4.67 -28.47
N LEU A 100 18.12 3.86 -28.98
CA LEU A 100 17.11 4.34 -29.93
C LEU A 100 15.93 4.91 -29.15
N ASP A 101 15.55 6.13 -29.51
CA ASP A 101 14.38 6.78 -28.94
C ASP A 101 13.51 7.39 -30.05
N GLN A 102 12.26 7.69 -29.72
CA GLN A 102 11.27 8.19 -30.68
C GLN A 102 10.84 9.61 -30.34
N GLN A 103 10.78 10.47 -31.35
CA GLN A 103 10.29 11.84 -31.16
C GLN A 103 8.76 11.86 -31.09
N GLY A 104 8.19 11.72 -29.91
CA GLY A 104 6.73 11.71 -29.72
C GLY A 104 6.07 10.46 -30.30
N LEU A 105 4.74 10.45 -30.42
CA LEU A 105 3.97 9.26 -30.82
C LEU A 105 4.05 8.92 -32.32
N THR A 106 4.23 9.93 -33.18
CA THR A 106 4.25 9.78 -34.64
C THR A 106 5.56 10.22 -35.28
N GLY A 107 6.53 10.70 -34.49
CA GLY A 107 7.76 11.26 -35.05
C GLY A 107 8.82 10.21 -35.35
N GLY A 108 9.87 10.69 -36.00
CA GLY A 108 11.00 9.87 -36.42
C GLY A 108 11.82 9.30 -35.26
N ILE A 109 12.56 8.24 -35.57
CA ILE A 109 13.51 7.61 -34.66
C ILE A 109 14.84 8.36 -34.71
N PHE A 110 15.45 8.53 -33.55
CA PHE A 110 16.75 9.15 -33.39
C PHE A 110 17.63 8.31 -32.46
N VAL A 111 18.95 8.54 -32.53
CA VAL A 111 19.91 7.92 -31.62
C VAL A 111 20.18 8.91 -30.50
N GLU A 112 19.88 8.55 -29.26
CA GLU A 112 20.25 9.33 -28.08
C GLU A 112 21.50 8.72 -27.46
N VAL A 113 22.56 9.50 -27.32
CA VAL A 113 23.80 9.13 -26.66
C VAL A 113 23.79 9.71 -25.26
N SER A 114 24.14 8.89 -24.26
CA SER A 114 24.25 9.35 -22.88
C SER A 114 25.59 10.07 -22.66
N PRO A 115 25.65 11.07 -21.76
CA PRO A 115 26.88 11.80 -21.46
C PRO A 115 27.95 10.97 -20.72
N GLY A 116 27.63 9.74 -20.31
CA GLY A 116 28.48 8.94 -19.44
C GLY A 116 28.65 9.54 -18.04
N THR A 117 29.60 9.03 -17.26
CA THR A 117 29.97 9.60 -15.96
C THR A 117 31.09 10.63 -16.12
N SER A 118 31.11 11.65 -15.24
CA SER A 118 32.04 12.78 -15.38
C SER A 118 33.53 12.38 -15.27
N ASP A 119 33.83 11.28 -14.58
CA ASP A 119 35.18 10.77 -14.34
C ASP A 119 35.70 9.86 -15.47
N SER A 120 34.82 9.40 -16.37
CA SER A 120 35.21 8.51 -17.47
C SER A 120 35.99 9.26 -18.57
N PRO A 121 37.07 8.67 -19.12
CA PRO A 121 37.84 9.31 -20.19
C PRO A 121 37.00 9.51 -21.45
N LEU A 122 37.39 10.49 -22.27
CA LEU A 122 36.75 10.72 -23.57
C LEU A 122 37.04 9.55 -24.50
N LEU A 123 36.01 9.08 -25.21
CA LEU A 123 36.12 8.04 -26.23
C LEU A 123 36.68 8.68 -27.49
N ARG A 124 38.02 8.65 -27.61
CA ARG A 124 38.75 9.14 -28.78
C ARG A 124 39.23 7.98 -29.64
N ILE A 125 39.34 8.25 -30.94
CA ILE A 125 39.89 7.32 -31.93
C ILE A 125 41.31 6.93 -31.50
N ALA A 126 41.53 5.65 -31.20
CA ALA A 126 42.83 5.13 -30.77
C ALA A 126 43.83 4.99 -31.93
N SER A 127 43.33 4.77 -33.16
CA SER A 127 44.11 4.53 -34.38
C SER A 127 43.31 4.94 -35.63
N GLN A 128 43.94 5.40 -36.72
CA GLN A 128 43.25 5.79 -37.97
C GLN A 128 42.38 4.69 -38.63
N ASP A 129 42.54 3.43 -38.22
CA ASP A 129 41.80 2.28 -38.75
C ASP A 129 40.77 1.67 -37.78
N GLU A 130 40.59 2.21 -36.57
CA GLU A 130 39.71 1.62 -35.54
C GLU A 130 38.55 2.55 -35.18
N VAL A 131 37.33 2.13 -35.52
CA VAL A 131 36.10 2.88 -35.20
C VAL A 131 35.67 2.54 -33.78
N PRO A 132 35.65 3.51 -32.84
CA PRO A 132 35.26 3.27 -31.46
C PRO A 132 33.79 2.83 -31.35
N GLU A 133 33.54 1.88 -30.46
CA GLU A 133 32.22 1.30 -30.21
C GLU A 133 31.55 1.94 -29.00
N ILE A 134 30.26 2.30 -29.15
CA ILE A 134 29.41 2.77 -28.06
C ILE A 134 28.44 1.64 -27.70
N THR A 135 28.36 1.29 -26.42
CA THR A 135 27.45 0.25 -25.93
C THR A 135 25.99 0.68 -26.12
N ALA A 136 25.16 -0.22 -26.64
CA ALA A 136 23.74 0.07 -26.80
C ALA A 136 22.91 -0.28 -25.56
N ARG A 137 21.89 0.53 -25.27
CA ARG A 137 20.84 0.25 -24.27
C ARG A 137 19.45 0.23 -24.92
N GLY A 138 18.51 -0.43 -24.24
CA GLY A 138 17.09 -0.42 -24.57
C GLY A 138 16.46 0.98 -24.70
N SER A 139 15.39 1.05 -25.49
CA SER A 139 14.50 2.22 -25.51
C SER A 139 13.66 2.26 -24.23
N GLN A 140 13.46 3.45 -23.66
CA GLN A 140 12.61 3.67 -22.47
C GLN A 140 11.17 3.21 -22.71
N PHE A 141 10.66 3.40 -23.93
CA PHE A 141 9.32 2.96 -24.29
C PHE A 141 9.22 1.43 -24.33
N SER A 142 10.25 0.76 -24.86
CA SER A 142 10.32 -0.71 -24.85
C SER A 142 10.43 -1.26 -23.43
N GLU A 143 11.23 -0.63 -22.55
CA GLU A 143 11.32 -1.00 -21.13
C GLU A 143 9.97 -0.88 -20.43
N LEU A 144 9.19 0.17 -20.68
CA LEU A 144 7.84 0.32 -20.16
C LEU A 144 6.90 -0.79 -20.67
N LEU A 145 6.99 -1.11 -21.96
CA LEU A 145 6.15 -2.15 -22.57
C LEU A 145 6.51 -3.55 -22.03
N GLU A 146 7.77 -3.77 -21.70
CA GLU A 146 8.31 -4.99 -21.09
C GLU A 146 7.92 -5.10 -19.60
N ALA A 147 7.83 -3.97 -18.90
CA ALA A 147 7.34 -3.89 -17.52
C ALA A 147 5.80 -3.97 -17.41
N ALA A 148 5.05 -3.68 -18.48
CA ALA A 148 3.60 -3.62 -18.46
C ALA A 148 2.91 -4.93 -17.99
N PRO A 149 3.32 -6.14 -18.43
CA PRO A 149 2.73 -7.39 -17.95
C PRO A 149 2.92 -7.60 -16.44
N GLU A 150 4.07 -7.22 -15.90
CA GLU A 150 4.35 -7.33 -14.47
C GLU A 150 3.48 -6.37 -13.66
N LEU A 151 3.31 -5.14 -14.13
CA LEU A 151 2.38 -4.18 -13.54
C LEU A 151 0.94 -4.69 -13.56
N LEU A 152 0.50 -5.29 -14.67
CA LEU A 152 -0.84 -5.89 -14.78
C LEU A 152 -1.02 -7.06 -13.82
N ASN A 153 -0.02 -7.95 -13.70
CA ASN A 153 -0.06 -9.05 -12.74
C ASN A 153 -0.13 -8.55 -11.29
N ASN A 154 0.65 -7.52 -10.95
CA ASN A 154 0.59 -6.90 -9.63
C ASN A 154 -0.79 -6.28 -9.36
N LEU A 155 -1.40 -5.62 -10.34
CA LEU A 155 -2.76 -5.07 -10.23
C LEU A 155 -3.83 -6.16 -10.09
N ILE A 156 -3.69 -7.28 -10.81
CA ILE A 156 -4.59 -8.44 -10.65
C ILE A 156 -4.47 -8.99 -9.24
N GLY A 157 -3.26 -9.18 -8.71
CA GLY A 157 -3.04 -9.65 -7.35
C GLY A 157 -3.59 -8.69 -6.28
N LEU A 158 -3.47 -7.37 -6.49
CA LEU A 158 -4.10 -6.38 -5.61
C LEU A 158 -5.64 -6.45 -5.66
N THR A 159 -6.20 -6.67 -6.85
CA THR A 159 -7.65 -6.79 -7.04
C THR A 159 -8.19 -8.06 -6.39
N GLU A 160 -7.48 -9.19 -6.49
CA GLU A 160 -7.82 -10.44 -5.81
C GLU A 160 -7.78 -10.29 -4.29
N ARG A 161 -6.74 -9.63 -3.75
CA ARG A 161 -6.64 -9.34 -2.31
C ARG A 161 -7.77 -8.42 -1.83
N ALA A 162 -8.09 -7.39 -2.59
CA ALA A 162 -9.22 -6.51 -2.28
C ALA A 162 -10.55 -7.29 -2.34
N ALA A 163 -10.75 -8.15 -3.35
CA ALA A 163 -11.95 -8.97 -3.48
C ALA A 163 -12.10 -9.98 -2.33
N MET A 164 -10.99 -10.51 -1.79
CA MET A 164 -11.04 -11.38 -0.60
C MET A 164 -11.54 -10.62 0.63
N VAL A 165 -11.07 -9.39 0.86
CA VAL A 165 -11.55 -8.54 1.96
C VAL A 165 -13.03 -8.18 1.81
N PHE A 166 -13.48 -7.87 0.58
CA PHE A 166 -14.88 -7.53 0.28
C PHE A 166 -15.74 -8.73 -0.15
N SER A 167 -15.30 -9.95 0.16
CA SER A 167 -16.06 -11.15 -0.15
C SER A 167 -17.38 -11.19 0.64
N ASP A 168 -18.41 -11.83 0.09
CA ASP A 168 -19.70 -11.98 0.76
C ASP A 168 -19.54 -12.59 2.16
N ASP A 169 -18.64 -13.57 2.32
CA ASP A 169 -18.35 -14.21 3.60
C ASP A 169 -17.74 -13.24 4.64
N ASN A 170 -16.82 -12.37 4.21
CA ASN A 170 -16.25 -11.35 5.10
C ASN A 170 -17.26 -10.25 5.44
N ILE A 171 -18.10 -9.83 4.48
CA ILE A 171 -19.17 -8.85 4.74
C ILE A 171 -20.19 -9.42 5.73
N ILE A 172 -20.57 -10.70 5.58
CA ILE A 172 -21.44 -11.40 6.52
C ILE A 172 -20.79 -11.47 7.91
N SER A 173 -19.51 -11.84 7.97
CA SER A 173 -18.79 -11.96 9.24
C SER A 173 -18.65 -10.60 9.95
N LEU A 174 -18.31 -9.54 9.21
CA LEU A 174 -18.23 -8.17 9.73
C LEU A 174 -19.59 -7.66 10.22
N SER A 175 -20.64 -7.88 9.43
CA SER A 175 -22.02 -7.52 9.81
C SER A 175 -22.43 -8.20 11.11
N LYS A 176 -22.09 -9.49 11.25
CA LYS A 176 -22.39 -10.24 12.47
C LYS A 176 -21.54 -9.80 13.67
N SER A 177 -20.27 -9.46 13.47
CA SER A 177 -19.44 -8.86 14.52
C SER A 177 -20.00 -7.52 15.01
N ILE A 178 -20.51 -6.67 14.12
CA ILE A 178 -21.16 -5.41 14.51
C ILE A 178 -22.42 -5.68 15.36
N GLN A 179 -23.24 -6.66 14.97
CA GLN A 179 -24.42 -7.06 15.75
C GLN A 179 -24.04 -7.63 17.13
N GLU A 180 -22.96 -8.41 17.21
CA GLU A 180 -22.46 -8.97 18.46
C GLU A 180 -21.90 -7.88 19.40
N ILE A 181 -21.26 -6.84 18.86
CA ILE A 181 -20.84 -5.65 19.62
C ILE A 181 -22.06 -4.95 20.23
N GLU A 182 -23.14 -4.78 19.47
CA GLU A 182 -24.37 -4.15 19.96
C GLU A 182 -24.97 -4.94 21.14
N VAL A 183 -24.96 -6.27 21.05
CA VAL A 183 -25.42 -7.16 22.14
C VAL A 183 -24.55 -7.02 23.38
N ILE A 184 -23.22 -6.98 23.24
CA ILE A 184 -22.29 -6.79 24.36
C ILE A 184 -22.51 -5.43 25.02
N LEU A 185 -22.54 -4.35 24.23
CA LEU A 185 -22.75 -3.00 24.75
C LEU A 185 -24.08 -2.88 25.49
N THR A 186 -25.12 -3.52 24.96
CA THR A 186 -26.44 -3.57 25.61
C THR A 186 -26.39 -4.37 26.92
N SER A 187 -25.69 -5.51 26.94
CA SER A 187 -25.54 -6.36 28.13
C SER A 187 -24.76 -5.64 29.24
N ILE A 188 -23.67 -4.94 28.88
CA ILE A 188 -22.88 -4.10 29.81
C ILE A 188 -23.73 -2.95 30.34
N ALA A 189 -24.46 -2.24 29.48
CA ALA A 189 -25.33 -1.15 29.89
C ALA A 189 -26.43 -1.62 30.85
N GLN A 190 -27.03 -2.79 30.60
CA GLN A 190 -28.02 -3.40 31.48
C GLN A 190 -27.42 -3.82 32.83
N ALA A 191 -26.22 -4.41 32.82
CA ALA A 191 -25.51 -4.76 34.05
C ALA A 191 -25.21 -3.51 34.89
N GLY A 192 -24.69 -2.45 34.26
CA GLY A 192 -24.43 -1.17 34.93
C GLY A 192 -25.70 -0.53 35.50
N ALA A 193 -26.79 -0.50 34.74
CA ALA A 193 -28.06 0.07 35.18
C ALA A 193 -28.70 -0.68 36.35
N ARG A 194 -28.39 -1.96 36.54
CA ARG A 194 -28.86 -2.77 37.69
C ARG A 194 -27.98 -2.64 38.93
N MET A 195 -26.74 -2.18 38.76
CA MET A 195 -25.75 -2.14 39.83
C MET A 195 -26.07 -1.03 40.85
N ASP A 196 -26.44 0.17 40.39
CA ASP A 196 -26.83 1.29 41.28
C ASP A 196 -28.01 0.95 42.22
N PRO A 197 -29.16 0.43 41.74
CA PRO A 197 -30.25 0.07 42.62
C PRO A 197 -29.90 -1.13 43.52
N MET A 198 -29.04 -2.05 43.07
CA MET A 198 -28.55 -3.14 43.92
C MET A 198 -27.72 -2.60 45.08
N LEU A 199 -26.77 -1.69 44.83
CA LEU A 199 -25.94 -1.06 45.88
C LEU A 199 -26.81 -0.30 46.87
N THR A 200 -27.79 0.46 46.36
CA THR A 200 -28.74 1.20 47.22
C THR A 200 -29.57 0.25 48.10
N LYS A 201 -30.00 -0.91 47.57
CA LYS A 201 -30.72 -1.92 48.35
C LYS A 201 -29.84 -2.58 49.39
N VAL A 202 -28.58 -2.86 49.08
CA VAL A 202 -27.60 -3.40 50.03
C VAL A 202 -27.38 -2.42 51.19
N ASP A 203 -27.17 -1.14 50.89
CA ASP A 203 -27.07 -0.08 51.92
C ASP A 203 -28.34 -0.04 52.78
N GLY A 204 -29.52 -0.13 52.15
CA GLY A 204 -30.80 -0.22 52.84
C GLY A 204 -30.91 -1.45 53.76
N ILE A 205 -30.44 -2.63 53.33
CA ILE A 205 -30.39 -3.83 54.17
C ILE A 205 -29.48 -3.61 55.38
N LEU A 206 -28.31 -2.99 55.21
CA LEU A 206 -27.36 -2.71 56.29
C LEU A 206 -27.97 -1.76 57.33
N ASP A 207 -28.60 -0.66 56.87
CA ASP A 207 -29.30 0.29 57.73
C ASP A 207 -30.48 -0.36 58.47
N GLN A 208 -31.28 -1.15 57.76
CA GLN A 208 -32.42 -1.87 58.34
C GLN A 208 -31.96 -2.92 59.36
N THR A 209 -30.84 -3.59 59.12
CA THR A 209 -30.25 -4.57 60.03
C THR A 209 -29.70 -3.90 61.29
N ALA A 210 -29.00 -2.77 61.15
CA ALA A 210 -28.54 -1.97 62.30
C ALA A 210 -29.72 -1.50 63.16
N THR A 211 -30.78 -0.99 62.53
CA THR A 211 -32.01 -0.56 63.22
C THR A 211 -32.73 -1.74 63.89
N THR A 212 -32.75 -2.91 63.24
CA THR A 212 -33.34 -4.14 63.81
C THR A 212 -32.59 -4.56 65.07
N LEU A 213 -31.25 -4.53 65.07
CA LEU A 213 -30.42 -4.84 66.24
C LEU A 213 -30.63 -3.85 67.40
N GLU A 214 -30.83 -2.58 67.09
CA GLU A 214 -31.10 -1.54 68.08
C GLU A 214 -32.49 -1.71 68.72
N THR A 215 -33.52 -1.94 67.90
CA THR A 215 -34.92 -2.13 68.33
C THR A 215 -35.22 -3.52 68.90
N PHE A 216 -34.37 -4.53 68.64
CA PHE A 216 -34.45 -5.85 69.27
C PHE A 216 -34.37 -5.74 70.80
N ASN A 217 -33.67 -4.73 71.32
CA ASN A 217 -33.61 -4.44 72.76
C ASN A 217 -34.91 -3.81 73.33
N GLU A 218 -35.86 -3.35 72.50
CA GLU A 218 -37.01 -2.52 72.93
C GLU A 218 -38.44 -3.08 72.61
N LEU A 219 -38.61 -4.38 72.36
CA LEU A 219 -39.88 -5.13 72.10
C LEU A 219 -40.33 -5.30 70.62
N GLY A 220 -40.21 -6.55 70.15
CA GLY A 220 -41.35 -7.44 69.86
C GLY A 220 -42.15 -7.26 68.56
N GLU A 221 -42.71 -6.07 68.30
CA GLU A 221 -43.76 -5.92 67.27
C GLU A 221 -43.21 -5.35 65.95
N ASN A 222 -42.28 -4.37 66.00
CA ASN A 222 -41.61 -3.81 64.82
C ASN A 222 -40.54 -4.74 64.22
N THR A 223 -40.08 -5.73 65.01
CA THR A 223 -39.06 -6.70 64.61
C THR A 223 -39.57 -7.61 63.50
N GLY A 224 -40.82 -8.08 63.59
CA GLY A 224 -41.39 -8.95 62.56
C GLY A 224 -41.51 -8.28 61.19
N GLN A 225 -41.91 -7.00 61.17
CA GLN A 225 -42.00 -6.21 59.94
C GLN A 225 -40.61 -5.92 59.36
N SER A 226 -39.63 -5.60 60.20
CA SER A 226 -38.25 -5.34 59.75
C SER A 226 -37.60 -6.60 59.17
N ILE A 227 -37.83 -7.76 59.80
CA ILE A 227 -37.39 -9.07 59.28
C ILE A 227 -38.00 -9.34 57.90
N SER A 228 -39.32 -9.08 57.72
CA SER A 228 -39.98 -9.27 56.42
C SER A 228 -39.44 -8.32 55.33
N ASN A 229 -39.11 -7.07 55.69
CA ASN A 229 -38.49 -6.12 54.77
C ASN A 229 -37.06 -6.57 54.38
N ILE A 230 -36.28 -7.07 55.33
CA ILE A 230 -34.94 -7.63 55.07
C ILE A 230 -35.04 -8.85 54.15
N GLU A 231 -36.00 -9.76 54.40
CA GLU A 231 -36.23 -10.94 53.56
C GLU A 231 -36.57 -10.53 52.12
N THR A 232 -37.50 -9.58 51.95
CA THR A 232 -37.89 -9.07 50.63
C THR A 232 -36.71 -8.42 49.91
N ALA A 233 -35.98 -7.53 50.59
CA ALA A 233 -34.81 -6.86 50.01
C ALA A 233 -33.71 -7.87 49.64
N THR A 234 -33.50 -8.91 50.44
CA THR A 234 -32.54 -9.99 50.17
C THR A 234 -32.92 -10.77 48.92
N ILE A 235 -34.20 -11.10 48.75
CA ILE A 235 -34.71 -11.77 47.53
C ILE A 235 -34.50 -10.87 46.31
N GLU A 236 -34.80 -9.57 46.41
CA GLU A 236 -34.63 -8.64 45.30
C GLU A 236 -33.15 -8.40 44.93
N VAL A 237 -32.25 -8.36 45.92
CA VAL A 237 -30.80 -8.31 45.68
C VAL A 237 -30.34 -9.59 44.99
N PHE A 238 -30.82 -10.75 45.43
CA PHE A 238 -30.51 -12.03 44.80
C PHE A 238 -31.00 -12.10 43.34
N ASP A 239 -32.22 -11.64 43.06
CA ASP A 239 -32.77 -11.61 41.69
C ASP A 239 -32.02 -10.63 40.78
N SER A 240 -31.64 -9.46 41.31
CA SER A 240 -30.80 -8.50 40.59
C SER A 240 -29.42 -9.08 40.30
N PHE A 241 -28.89 -9.84 41.26
CA PHE A 241 -27.61 -10.51 41.15
C PHE A 241 -27.62 -11.59 40.07
N THR A 242 -28.58 -12.52 40.12
CA THR A 242 -28.70 -13.63 39.14
C THR A 242 -28.87 -13.08 37.72
N THR A 243 -29.72 -12.07 37.56
CA THR A 243 -29.94 -11.43 36.25
C THR A 243 -28.71 -10.69 35.74
N THR A 244 -27.95 -10.03 36.62
CA THR A 244 -26.68 -9.38 36.26
C THR A 244 -25.62 -10.41 35.87
N SER A 245 -25.52 -11.50 36.64
CA SER A 245 -24.63 -12.62 36.32
C SER A 245 -24.94 -13.22 34.95
N GLN A 246 -26.23 -13.41 34.62
CA GLN A 246 -26.65 -13.88 33.30
C GLN A 246 -26.23 -12.91 32.19
N ALA A 247 -26.43 -11.60 32.37
CA ALA A 247 -26.03 -10.60 31.36
C ALA A 247 -24.51 -10.59 31.13
N VAL A 248 -23.70 -10.75 32.17
CA VAL A 248 -22.24 -10.85 32.04
C VAL A 248 -21.85 -12.18 31.37
N PHE A 249 -22.55 -13.28 31.66
CA PHE A 249 -22.35 -14.57 30.98
C PHE A 249 -22.67 -14.50 29.49
N ASP A 250 -23.79 -13.88 29.11
CA ASP A 250 -24.19 -13.68 27.71
C ASP A 250 -23.18 -12.79 26.98
N ALA A 251 -22.68 -11.73 27.62
CA ALA A 251 -21.60 -10.90 27.09
C ALA A 251 -20.31 -11.71 26.91
N SER A 252 -19.96 -12.57 27.86
CA SER A 252 -18.77 -13.43 27.79
C SER A 252 -18.85 -14.44 26.65
N THR A 253 -20.00 -15.09 26.46
CA THR A 253 -20.20 -16.06 25.37
C THR A 253 -20.19 -15.40 24.00
N THR A 254 -20.81 -14.21 23.88
CA THR A 254 -20.77 -13.39 22.67
C THR A 254 -19.34 -12.92 22.35
N THR A 255 -18.58 -12.53 23.37
CA THR A 255 -17.17 -12.16 23.20
C THR A 255 -16.34 -13.35 22.69
N GLN A 256 -16.61 -14.57 23.17
CA GLN A 256 -15.94 -15.77 22.69
C GLN A 256 -16.22 -16.04 21.20
N SER A 257 -17.48 -15.92 20.76
CA SER A 257 -17.81 -16.11 19.34
C SER A 257 -17.16 -15.04 18.44
N MET A 258 -16.97 -13.82 18.96
CA MET A 258 -16.23 -12.77 18.26
C MET A 258 -14.75 -13.14 18.09
N VAL A 259 -14.10 -13.68 19.14
CA VAL A 259 -12.69 -14.11 19.06
C VAL A 259 -12.52 -15.24 18.04
N GLU A 260 -13.39 -16.26 18.07
CA GLU A 260 -13.34 -17.37 17.11
C GLU A 260 -13.51 -16.89 15.65
N ARG A 261 -14.40 -15.91 15.42
CA ARG A 261 -14.56 -15.28 14.11
C ARG A 261 -13.36 -14.44 13.71
N ALA A 262 -12.83 -13.64 14.63
CA ALA A 262 -11.65 -12.83 14.38
C ALA A 262 -10.49 -13.74 13.94
N ASP A 263 -10.28 -14.87 14.62
CA ASP A 263 -9.27 -15.86 14.28
C ASP A 263 -9.49 -16.43 12.87
N THR A 264 -10.75 -16.74 12.52
CA THR A 264 -11.10 -17.23 11.17
C THR A 264 -10.83 -16.19 10.07
N ILE A 265 -11.14 -14.91 10.31
CA ILE A 265 -10.86 -13.80 9.37
C ILE A 265 -9.35 -13.59 9.24
N LEU A 266 -8.61 -13.76 10.33
CA LEU A 266 -7.16 -13.58 10.36
C LEU A 266 -6.42 -14.73 9.69
N GLU A 267 -6.82 -15.98 9.90
CA GLU A 267 -6.26 -17.12 9.17
C GLU A 267 -6.49 -16.98 7.66
N SER A 268 -7.70 -16.55 7.26
CA SER A 268 -8.06 -16.36 5.85
C SER A 268 -7.42 -15.12 5.20
N ASN A 269 -6.92 -14.15 5.97
CA ASN A 269 -6.35 -12.90 5.45
C ASN A 269 -4.97 -12.54 6.04
N SER A 270 -4.23 -13.53 6.54
CA SER A 270 -3.01 -13.39 7.34
C SER A 270 -1.90 -12.56 6.69
N ASP A 271 -1.80 -12.59 5.35
CA ASP A 271 -0.81 -11.80 4.60
C ASP A 271 -1.16 -10.31 4.48
N SER A 272 -2.44 -9.92 4.68
CA SER A 272 -2.94 -8.57 4.34
C SER A 272 -3.32 -7.69 5.55
N LEU A 273 -3.51 -8.27 6.75
CA LEU A 273 -3.99 -7.54 7.94
C LEU A 273 -2.98 -7.44 9.09
N GLY A 274 -1.68 -7.46 8.79
CA GLY A 274 -0.60 -7.48 9.78
C GLY A 274 -0.65 -6.38 10.88
N ASP A 275 -1.32 -5.25 10.65
CA ASP A 275 -1.43 -4.16 11.64
C ASP A 275 -2.64 -4.27 12.59
N PHE A 276 -3.77 -4.85 12.15
CA PHE A 276 -4.97 -5.01 13.00
C PHE A 276 -4.75 -6.01 14.14
N THR A 277 -3.90 -7.01 13.90
CA THR A 277 -3.56 -8.05 14.88
C THR A 277 -2.74 -7.54 16.07
N SER A 278 -2.01 -6.43 15.90
CA SER A 278 -1.04 -5.97 16.89
C SER A 278 -1.64 -5.21 18.07
N ASN A 279 -2.79 -4.55 17.87
CA ASN A 279 -3.43 -3.75 18.93
C ASN A 279 -4.83 -4.30 19.22
N GLY A 280 -5.76 -4.27 18.26
CA GLY A 280 -7.19 -4.59 18.49
C GLY A 280 -7.49 -5.95 19.13
N LEU A 281 -6.70 -6.98 18.82
CA LEU A 281 -6.85 -8.31 19.44
C LEU A 281 -6.44 -8.34 20.91
N TYR A 282 -5.45 -7.53 21.30
CA TYR A 282 -5.03 -7.45 22.69
C TYR A 282 -6.12 -6.83 23.56
N GLU A 283 -6.76 -5.76 23.10
CA GLU A 283 -7.87 -5.15 23.84
C GLU A 283 -9.07 -6.12 23.99
N LEU A 284 -9.40 -6.88 22.93
CA LEU A 284 -10.47 -7.88 23.00
C LEU A 284 -10.14 -9.05 23.94
N THR A 285 -8.89 -9.54 23.88
CA THR A 285 -8.43 -10.62 24.76
C THR A 285 -8.43 -10.18 26.22
N PHE A 286 -8.03 -8.93 26.49
CA PHE A 286 -8.05 -8.35 27.82
C PHE A 286 -9.48 -8.21 28.35
N LEU A 287 -10.40 -7.65 27.56
CA LEU A 287 -11.82 -7.56 27.90
C LEU A 287 -12.41 -8.94 28.23
N PHE A 288 -12.07 -9.97 27.45
CA PHE A 288 -12.54 -11.33 27.70
C PHE A 288 -12.02 -11.88 29.04
N GLN A 289 -10.75 -11.66 29.37
CA GLN A 289 -10.18 -12.07 30.64
C GLN A 289 -10.85 -11.37 31.83
N GLU A 290 -11.12 -10.07 31.71
CA GLU A 290 -11.83 -9.29 32.73
C GLU A 290 -13.27 -9.79 32.93
N LEU A 291 -14.02 -10.01 31.84
CA LEU A 291 -15.38 -10.54 31.90
C LEU A 291 -15.42 -11.92 32.55
N ARG A 292 -14.51 -12.83 32.19
CA ARG A 292 -14.44 -14.17 32.79
C ARG A 292 -14.13 -14.11 34.28
N GLY A 293 -13.21 -13.23 34.67
CA GLY A 293 -12.91 -12.97 36.08
C GLY A 293 -14.14 -12.46 36.85
N LEU A 294 -14.87 -11.53 36.26
CA LEU A 294 -16.11 -11.00 36.82
C LEU A 294 -17.18 -12.08 36.97
N VAL A 295 -17.47 -12.87 35.93
CA VAL A 295 -18.44 -13.99 36.00
C VAL A 295 -18.06 -14.97 37.09
N SER A 296 -16.78 -15.34 37.21
CA SER A 296 -16.33 -16.28 38.22
C SER A 296 -16.52 -15.74 39.64
N ASN A 297 -16.17 -14.47 39.87
CA ASN A 297 -16.34 -13.82 41.17
C ASN A 297 -17.82 -13.65 41.54
N LEU A 298 -18.64 -13.30 40.54
CA LEU A 298 -20.08 -13.24 40.71
C LEU A 298 -20.64 -14.64 41.05
N SER A 299 -20.30 -15.67 40.28
CA SER A 299 -20.79 -17.03 40.53
C SER A 299 -20.47 -17.52 41.94
N LEU A 300 -19.25 -17.25 42.43
CA LEU A 300 -18.84 -17.59 43.80
C LEU A 300 -19.62 -16.81 44.87
N LEU A 301 -19.92 -15.53 44.62
CA LEU A 301 -20.72 -14.71 45.54
C LEU A 301 -22.18 -15.19 45.58
N ALA A 302 -22.77 -15.51 44.43
CA ALA A 302 -24.11 -16.10 44.33
C ALA A 302 -24.21 -17.38 45.16
N GLU A 303 -23.28 -18.31 44.93
CA GLU A 303 -23.27 -19.62 45.61
C GLU A 303 -23.11 -19.45 47.12
N ARG A 304 -22.37 -18.43 47.57
CA ARG A 304 -22.22 -18.11 48.99
C ARG A 304 -23.50 -17.54 49.61
N ILE A 305 -24.19 -16.65 48.92
CA ILE A 305 -25.48 -16.09 49.35
C ILE A 305 -26.56 -17.17 49.37
N GLU A 306 -26.59 -18.05 48.36
CA GLU A 306 -27.57 -19.14 48.26
C GLU A 306 -27.38 -20.20 49.35
N ARG A 307 -26.14 -20.60 49.62
CA ARG A 307 -25.85 -21.64 50.62
C ARG A 307 -26.02 -21.17 52.06
N ALA A 308 -25.75 -19.90 52.35
CA ALA A 308 -25.72 -19.39 53.72
C ALA A 308 -26.22 -17.92 53.80
N PRO A 309 -27.51 -17.67 53.50
CA PRO A 309 -28.06 -16.31 53.45
C PRO A 309 -28.00 -15.62 54.81
N THR A 310 -28.25 -16.36 55.90
CA THR A 310 -28.15 -15.86 57.27
C THR A 310 -26.72 -15.56 57.69
N GLU A 311 -25.74 -16.39 57.30
CA GLU A 311 -24.32 -16.16 57.61
C GLU A 311 -23.78 -14.92 56.87
N PHE A 312 -24.25 -14.68 55.65
CA PHE A 312 -23.93 -13.50 54.88
C PHE A 312 -24.50 -12.21 55.50
N LEU A 313 -25.75 -12.24 55.98
CA LEU A 313 -26.44 -11.07 56.54
C LEU A 313 -26.04 -10.72 57.98
N PHE A 314 -25.83 -11.73 58.83
CA PHE A 314 -25.60 -11.53 60.26
C PHE A 314 -24.13 -11.71 60.68
N GLY A 315 -23.27 -12.11 59.75
CA GLY A 315 -21.90 -12.52 60.06
C GLY A 315 -21.86 -13.82 60.86
N THR A 316 -20.68 -14.43 60.97
CA THR A 316 -20.47 -15.64 61.78
C THR A 316 -20.60 -15.30 63.26
N THR A 317 -21.81 -15.27 63.82
CA THR A 317 -22.02 -15.29 65.27
C THR A 317 -21.72 -16.70 65.79
N ALA A 318 -20.43 -16.94 66.04
CA ALA A 318 -19.94 -18.07 66.79
C ALA A 318 -19.22 -17.56 68.06
N ASP A 319 -19.88 -16.71 68.83
CA ASP A 319 -19.60 -16.60 70.26
C ASP A 319 -20.84 -17.10 70.98
N GLY A 320 -20.78 -18.37 71.39
CA GLY A 320 -21.80 -19.00 72.22
C GLY A 320 -21.90 -18.24 73.53
N VAL A 321 -23.11 -17.82 73.88
CA VAL A 321 -23.40 -17.32 75.23
C VAL A 321 -23.23 -18.50 76.19
N GLU A 322 -22.13 -18.51 76.94
CA GLU A 322 -21.95 -19.43 78.06
C GLU A 322 -22.91 -18.97 79.17
N LEU A 323 -23.96 -19.76 79.40
CA LEU A 323 -24.90 -19.54 80.50
C LEU A 323 -24.30 -20.17 81.76
N GLU A 324 -23.79 -19.34 82.66
CA GLU A 324 -23.57 -19.69 84.08
C GLU A 324 -24.87 -19.62 84.90
#